data_AF-A0A6S7GRD2-F1
#
_entry.id   AF-A0A6S7GRD2-F1
#
_cell.length_a   1.000
_cell.length_b   1.000
_cell.length_c   1.000
_cell.angle_alpha   90.00
_cell.angle_beta   90.00
_cell.angle_gamma   90.00
#
_symmetry.space_group_name_H-M   'P 1'
#
loop_
_entity.id
_entity.type
_entity.pdbx_description
1 polymer ?
#
loop_
_entity_poly.entity_id
_entity_poly.type
_entity_poly.pdbx_seq_one_letter_code
_entity_poly.pdbx_strand_id
1 'polypeptide(L)'
;MAANRVLFFRFKTAQYLGKNSLDFLCILRRFYAQNVASAVPQKPTEISQERAAPGNEQNKRKFRIRPKAERLDIDKVDWPSFYSTASSYNSWLVPLPLRMGRSRHNKVGGLPLRDMGNIELLKIPNFFHLTPPAIERHCEALK
;
A
#
# COMPACT_ATOMS: atom_id res chain seq x y z
N MET A 1 -51.20 -2.85 13.74
CA MET A 1 -51.40 -4.31 13.71
C MET A 1 -51.35 -4.73 12.24
N ALA A 2 -50.17 -5.12 11.75
CA ALA A 2 -49.77 -6.53 11.60
C ALA A 2 -50.57 -7.27 10.50
N ALA A 3 -49.90 -7.63 9.40
CA ALA A 3 -49.62 -9.04 9.10
C ALA A 3 -48.87 -9.19 7.76
N ASN A 4 -47.61 -9.63 7.86
CA ASN A 4 -46.91 -10.35 6.82
C ASN A 4 -47.72 -11.58 6.39
N ARG A 5 -47.87 -11.83 5.09
CA ARG A 5 -48.25 -13.15 4.58
C ARG A 5 -47.26 -13.64 3.55
N VAL A 6 -46.36 -14.47 4.08
CA VAL A 6 -45.48 -15.44 3.44
C VAL A 6 -46.24 -16.19 2.35
N LEU A 7 -45.79 -16.09 1.09
CA LEU A 7 -46.20 -17.01 0.04
C LEU A 7 -45.38 -18.30 0.18
N PHE A 8 -46.07 -19.32 0.69
CA PHE A 8 -45.64 -20.70 0.76
C PHE A 8 -45.22 -21.22 -0.63
N PHE A 9 -43.93 -21.49 -0.83
CA PHE A 9 -43.50 -22.38 -1.90
C PHE A 9 -43.76 -23.82 -1.47
N ARG A 10 -44.83 -24.40 -2.01
CA ARG A 10 -45.10 -25.83 -1.94
C ARG A 10 -43.98 -26.59 -2.65
N PHE A 11 -43.06 -27.17 -1.90
CA PHE A 11 -42.18 -28.24 -2.39
C PHE A 11 -43.04 -29.46 -2.72
N LYS A 12 -43.29 -29.69 -4.00
CA LYS A 12 -43.86 -30.95 -4.48
C LYS A 12 -42.70 -31.93 -4.68
N THR A 13 -42.87 -33.09 -4.05
CA THR A 13 -41.95 -34.22 -3.96
C THR A 13 -41.37 -34.64 -5.31
N ALA A 14 -40.05 -34.82 -5.31
CA ALA A 14 -39.27 -35.39 -6.38
C ALA A 14 -39.62 -36.87 -6.57
N GLN A 15 -39.90 -37.28 -7.80
CA GLN A 15 -39.74 -38.65 -8.27
C GLN A 15 -39.65 -38.59 -9.79
N TYR A 16 -38.43 -38.59 -10.33
CA TYR A 16 -38.16 -39.16 -11.66
C TYR A 16 -36.68 -39.57 -11.72
N LEU A 17 -36.47 -40.88 -11.64
CA LEU A 17 -35.25 -41.57 -12.05
C LEU A 17 -35.09 -41.39 -13.57
N GLY A 18 -33.92 -40.93 -14.03
CA GLY A 18 -33.63 -40.96 -15.47
C GLY A 18 -32.51 -40.04 -15.92
N LYS A 19 -31.28 -40.57 -15.92
CA LYS A 19 -30.19 -40.34 -16.89
C LYS A 19 -30.21 -39.01 -17.67
N ASN A 20 -29.25 -38.12 -17.37
CA ASN A 20 -28.40 -37.33 -18.30
C ASN A 20 -27.98 -35.97 -17.68
N SER A 21 -26.68 -35.82 -17.40
CA SER A 21 -26.04 -34.65 -16.78
C SER A 21 -26.14 -33.33 -17.58
N LEU A 22 -26.77 -33.32 -18.75
CA LEU A 22 -26.82 -32.17 -19.65
C LEU A 22 -28.12 -31.37 -19.55
N ASP A 23 -29.18 -31.90 -18.92
CA ASP A 23 -30.46 -31.22 -18.83
C ASP A 23 -30.49 -30.14 -17.72
N PHE A 24 -29.73 -30.32 -16.64
CA PHE A 24 -29.63 -29.33 -15.56
C PHE A 24 -28.92 -28.03 -16.00
N LEU A 25 -27.90 -28.14 -16.84
CA LEU A 25 -27.20 -26.97 -17.39
C LEU A 25 -28.08 -26.19 -18.38
N CYS A 26 -28.93 -26.87 -19.14
CA CYS A 26 -29.88 -26.24 -20.05
C CYS A 26 -30.96 -25.43 -19.30
N ILE A 27 -31.44 -25.94 -18.17
CA ILE A 27 -32.43 -25.24 -17.34
C ILE A 27 -31.81 -23.97 -16.72
N LEU A 28 -30.57 -24.06 -16.21
CA LEU A 28 -29.85 -22.90 -15.67
C LEU A 28 -29.53 -21.84 -16.75
N ARG A 29 -29.22 -22.27 -17.99
CA ARG A 29 -28.96 -21.35 -19.11
C ARG A 29 -30.21 -20.57 -19.54
N ARG A 30 -31.39 -21.19 -19.50
CA ARG A 30 -32.67 -20.50 -19.81
C ARG A 30 -33.04 -19.46 -18.75
N PHE A 31 -32.78 -19.72 -17.47
CA PHE A 31 -33.02 -18.76 -16.40
C PHE A 31 -32.06 -17.56 -16.45
N TYR A 32 -30.79 -17.77 -16.83
CA TYR A 32 -29.83 -16.66 -16.94
C TYR A 32 -30.13 -15.75 -18.14
N ALA A 33 -30.72 -16.27 -19.22
CA ALA A 33 -31.04 -15.50 -20.42
C ALA A 33 -32.25 -14.55 -20.25
N GLN A 34 -33.21 -14.86 -19.39
CA GLN A 34 -34.38 -14.00 -19.14
C GLN A 34 -34.05 -12.75 -18.30
N ASN A 35 -33.04 -12.82 -17.44
CA ASN A 35 -32.67 -11.71 -16.54
C ASN A 35 -31.66 -10.71 -17.13
N VAL A 36 -31.08 -11.00 -18.31
CA VAL A 36 -30.08 -10.11 -18.96
C VAL A 36 -30.74 -9.07 -19.87
N ALA A 37 -32.02 -9.22 -20.22
CA ALA A 37 -32.73 -8.32 -21.14
C ALA A 37 -33.17 -6.98 -20.53
N SER A 38 -33.00 -6.75 -19.22
CA SER A 38 -33.44 -5.51 -18.55
C SER A 38 -32.30 -4.57 -18.10
N ALA A 39 -31.05 -4.83 -18.50
CA ALA A 39 -29.92 -3.93 -18.22
C ALA A 39 -29.51 -3.16 -19.48
N VAL A 40 -30.37 -2.24 -19.93
CA VAL A 40 -30.03 -1.22 -20.92
C VAL A 40 -29.12 -0.19 -20.25
N PRO A 41 -27.86 0.02 -20.70
CA PRO A 41 -27.07 1.13 -20.23
C PRO A 41 -27.62 2.43 -20.83
N GLN A 42 -28.14 3.30 -19.98
CA GLN A 42 -28.56 4.65 -20.37
C GLN A 42 -27.32 5.45 -20.79
N LYS A 43 -27.35 5.96 -22.02
CA LYS A 43 -26.44 6.97 -22.54
C LYS A 43 -26.56 8.24 -21.67
N PRO A 44 -25.49 8.76 -21.06
CA PRO A 44 -25.58 10.01 -20.32
C PRO A 44 -25.93 11.15 -21.28
N THR A 45 -27.02 11.82 -20.97
CA THR A 45 -27.50 13.04 -21.61
C THR A 45 -26.59 14.19 -21.21
N GLU A 46 -26.27 15.02 -22.20
CA GLU A 46 -25.34 16.14 -22.14
C GLU A 46 -25.71 17.13 -21.01
N ILE A 47 -24.79 17.30 -20.05
CA ILE A 47 -24.77 18.46 -19.17
C ILE A 47 -23.75 19.44 -19.75
N SER A 48 -24.27 20.63 -20.01
CA SER A 48 -23.64 21.85 -20.50
C SER A 48 -22.17 22.02 -20.16
N GLN A 49 -21.41 22.35 -21.20
CA GLN A 49 -20.04 22.85 -21.14
C GLN A 49 -20.00 24.17 -20.35
N GLU A 50 -19.86 24.09 -19.03
CA GLU A 50 -19.32 25.19 -18.25
C GLU A 50 -17.82 25.25 -18.54
N ARG A 51 -17.38 26.37 -19.12
CA ARG A 51 -15.99 26.59 -19.53
C ARG A 51 -15.07 26.55 -18.32
N ALA A 52 -14.50 25.38 -18.04
CA ALA A 52 -13.32 25.29 -17.19
C ALA A 52 -12.17 26.03 -17.91
N ALA A 53 -11.69 27.11 -17.28
CA ALA A 53 -10.45 27.76 -17.67
C ALA A 53 -9.32 26.71 -17.81
N PRO A 54 -8.31 26.93 -18.67
CA PRO A 54 -7.15 26.05 -18.74
C PRO A 54 -6.36 26.19 -17.42
N GLY A 55 -6.81 25.45 -16.42
CA GLY A 55 -6.08 25.23 -15.19
C GLY A 55 -4.80 24.54 -15.60
N ASN A 56 -3.71 25.28 -15.47
CA ASN A 56 -2.38 24.89 -15.87
C ASN A 56 -2.00 23.57 -15.20
N GLU A 57 -2.30 22.47 -15.89
CA GLU A 57 -1.86 21.11 -15.59
C GLU A 57 -0.38 21.00 -15.96
N GLN A 58 0.41 21.93 -15.42
CA GLN A 58 1.83 21.80 -15.24
C GLN A 58 2.04 20.65 -14.28
N ASN A 59 2.03 19.47 -14.89
CA ASN A 59 2.58 18.21 -14.47
C ASN A 59 4.03 18.45 -14.02
N LYS A 60 4.20 19.07 -12.85
CA LYS A 60 5.44 19.11 -12.11
C LYS A 60 5.65 17.69 -11.61
N ARG A 61 6.17 16.83 -12.49
CA ARG A 61 6.84 15.60 -12.10
C ARG A 61 7.90 16.04 -11.11
N LYS A 62 7.61 15.96 -9.80
CA LYS A 62 8.57 16.28 -8.74
C LYS A 62 9.81 15.46 -9.07
N PHE A 63 10.90 16.13 -9.42
CA PHE A 63 12.16 15.47 -9.69
C PHE A 63 12.45 14.56 -8.50
N ARG A 64 12.68 13.26 -8.76
CA ARG A 64 13.05 12.32 -7.70
C ARG A 64 14.46 12.69 -7.25
N ILE A 65 14.56 13.57 -6.26
CA ILE A 65 15.83 13.95 -5.66
C ILE A 65 16.48 12.68 -5.10
N ARG A 66 17.75 12.44 -5.43
CA ARG A 66 18.49 11.29 -4.90
C ARG A 66 18.76 11.47 -3.40
N PRO A 67 18.70 10.40 -2.61
CA PRO A 67 19.09 10.43 -1.20
C PRO A 67 20.47 11.06 -0.98
N LYS A 68 20.65 11.76 0.14
CA LYS A 68 21.97 12.31 0.48
C LYS A 68 22.96 11.16 0.69
N ALA A 69 22.53 10.10 1.35
CA ALA A 69 23.26 8.85 1.56
C ALA A 69 23.91 8.27 0.28
N GLU A 70 23.28 8.40 -0.89
CA GLU A 70 23.84 7.91 -2.16
C GLU A 70 24.97 8.82 -2.70
N ARG A 71 24.98 10.09 -2.30
CA ARG A 71 25.93 11.12 -2.78
C ARG A 71 27.14 11.29 -1.87
N LEU A 72 27.20 10.59 -0.74
CA LEU A 72 28.26 10.75 0.25
C LEU A 72 29.48 9.89 -0.10
N ASP A 73 30.65 10.48 0.05
CA ASP A 73 31.94 9.80 0.00
C ASP A 73 32.30 9.34 1.42
N ILE A 74 32.19 8.03 1.69
CA ILE A 74 32.20 7.43 3.04
C ILE A 74 33.45 7.83 3.85
N ASP A 75 34.60 7.96 3.19
CA ASP A 75 35.88 8.24 3.84
C ASP A 75 36.01 9.69 4.32
N LYS A 76 35.20 10.60 3.77
CA LYS A 76 35.24 12.04 4.06
C LYS A 76 34.03 12.53 4.86
N VAL A 77 33.15 11.64 5.29
CA VAL A 77 31.91 12.02 5.97
C VAL A 77 32.18 12.42 7.42
N ASP A 78 31.95 13.69 7.73
CA ASP A 78 31.89 14.16 9.12
C ASP A 78 30.54 13.82 9.75
N TRP A 79 30.46 12.68 10.46
CA TRP A 79 29.23 12.19 11.09
C TRP A 79 28.51 13.19 12.02
N PRO A 80 29.20 13.95 12.91
CA PRO A 80 28.56 14.92 13.80
C PRO A 80 27.79 16.03 13.05
N SER A 81 28.17 16.33 11.80
CA SER A 81 27.47 17.32 10.97
C SER A 81 26.09 16.83 10.50
N PHE A 82 25.91 15.53 10.28
CA PHE A 82 24.63 14.95 9.83
C PHE A 82 23.66 14.71 10.97
N TYR A 83 24.19 14.29 12.12
CA TYR A 83 23.43 14.04 13.35
C TYR A 83 24.05 14.85 14.49
N SER A 84 23.74 16.14 14.53
CA SER A 84 24.18 17.03 15.62
C SER A 84 23.35 16.87 16.90
N THR A 85 22.10 16.41 16.76
CA THR A 85 21.12 16.31 17.84
C THR A 85 20.41 14.97 17.81
N ALA A 86 19.76 14.61 18.91
CA ALA A 86 18.94 13.41 19.01
C ALA A 86 17.79 13.46 17.99
N SER A 87 17.78 12.50 17.07
CA SER A 87 16.77 12.41 16.01
C SER A 87 16.47 10.95 15.69
N SER A 88 15.27 10.70 15.16
CA SER A 88 14.88 9.37 14.67
C SER A 88 15.74 8.96 13.48
N TYR A 89 15.81 7.64 13.23
CA TYR A 89 16.61 7.13 12.12
C TYR A 89 16.11 7.66 10.77
N ASN A 90 17.02 8.22 9.98
CA ASN A 90 16.74 8.73 8.64
C ASN A 90 17.63 8.09 7.58
N SER A 91 17.05 7.21 6.76
CA SER A 91 17.71 6.54 5.62
C SER A 91 18.21 7.49 4.54
N TRP A 92 17.71 8.73 4.48
CA TRP A 92 18.20 9.71 3.50
C TRP A 92 19.58 10.24 3.84
N LEU A 93 19.97 10.22 5.12
CA LEU A 93 21.23 10.78 5.60
C LEU A 93 22.30 9.72 5.83
N VAL A 94 21.90 8.51 6.23
CA VAL A 94 22.82 7.46 6.70
C VAL A 94 23.14 6.49 5.55
N PRO A 95 24.39 6.41 5.06
CA PRO A 95 24.81 5.50 3.99
C PRO A 95 25.09 4.06 4.47
N LEU A 96 24.31 3.56 5.44
CA LEU A 96 24.52 2.23 6.00
C LEU A 96 23.47 1.25 5.43
N PRO A 97 23.87 0.02 5.03
CA PRO A 97 22.94 -0.98 4.51
C PRO A 97 22.15 -1.68 5.62
N LEU A 98 21.42 -0.91 6.44
CA LEU A 98 20.69 -1.42 7.59
C LEU A 98 19.44 -2.21 7.17
N ARG A 99 19.15 -3.25 7.94
CA ARG A 99 17.94 -4.06 7.82
C ARG A 99 17.44 -4.42 9.19
N MET A 100 16.13 -4.41 9.39
CA MET A 100 15.53 -4.80 10.65
C MET A 100 14.12 -5.36 10.49
N GLY A 101 13.70 -6.15 11.48
CA GLY A 101 12.39 -6.78 11.55
C GLY A 101 12.47 -8.30 11.41
N ARG A 102 11.32 -8.95 11.54
CA ARG A 102 11.23 -10.41 11.36
C ARG A 102 11.21 -10.75 9.87
N SER A 103 12.04 -11.72 9.47
CA SER A 103 11.96 -12.29 8.12
C SER A 103 10.60 -12.92 7.85
N ARG A 104 10.10 -12.77 6.63
CA ARG A 104 8.80 -13.35 6.25
C ARG A 104 8.88 -14.87 6.28
N HIS A 105 8.01 -15.53 7.04
CA HIS A 105 7.98 -16.99 7.17
C HIS A 105 7.78 -17.71 5.82
N ASN A 106 7.08 -17.06 4.88
CA ASN A 106 6.84 -17.58 3.53
C ASN A 106 8.04 -17.50 2.58
N LYS A 107 9.19 -16.97 3.03
CA LYS A 107 10.42 -16.89 2.24
C LYS A 107 11.54 -17.60 2.99
N VAL A 108 11.86 -18.81 2.57
CA VAL A 108 13.06 -19.54 3.05
C VAL A 108 14.29 -18.70 2.72
N GLY A 109 15.09 -18.35 3.74
CA GLY A 109 16.27 -17.48 3.58
C GLY A 109 15.94 -15.99 3.36
N GLY A 110 14.72 -15.53 3.63
CA GLY A 110 14.35 -14.13 3.42
C GLY A 110 15.12 -13.16 4.33
N LEU A 111 15.76 -12.15 3.73
CA LEU A 111 16.34 -11.03 4.48
C LEU A 111 15.25 -10.13 5.10
N PRO A 112 15.52 -9.49 6.24
CA PRO A 112 14.61 -8.51 6.83
C PRO A 112 14.49 -7.26 5.96
N LEU A 113 13.48 -6.44 6.28
CA LEU A 113 13.16 -5.23 5.53
C LEU A 113 14.35 -4.27 5.57
N ARG A 114 14.67 -3.69 4.41
CA ARG A 114 15.73 -2.69 4.27
C ARG A 114 15.30 -1.37 4.93
N ASP A 115 16.25 -0.51 5.20
CA ASP A 115 16.08 0.78 5.85
C ASP A 115 14.96 1.70 5.31
N MET A 116 14.87 1.88 3.99
CA MET A 116 13.90 2.79 3.39
C MET A 116 12.46 2.36 3.67
N GLY A 117 11.73 3.18 4.44
CA GLY A 117 10.34 2.91 4.82
C GLY A 117 10.18 1.90 5.95
N ASN A 118 11.25 1.53 6.65
CA ASN A 118 11.18 0.59 7.77
C ASN A 118 10.78 1.29 9.07
N ILE A 119 9.53 1.07 9.49
CA ILE A 119 8.97 1.65 10.72
C ILE A 119 9.68 1.11 11.96
N GLU A 120 10.22 -0.11 11.92
CA GLU A 120 10.91 -0.67 13.07
C GLU A 120 12.16 0.14 13.42
N LEU A 121 12.90 0.65 12.43
CA LEU A 121 14.08 1.47 12.65
C LEU A 121 13.73 2.85 13.23
N LEU A 122 12.51 3.35 12.99
CA LEU A 122 12.04 4.60 13.58
C LEU A 122 11.80 4.48 15.08
N LYS A 123 11.51 3.26 15.58
CA LYS A 123 11.22 3.02 16.99
C LYS A 123 12.48 2.95 17.87
N ILE A 124 13.66 2.74 17.29
CA ILE A 124 14.89 2.60 18.06
C ILE A 124 15.37 3.98 18.53
N PRO A 125 15.60 4.17 19.85
CA PRO A 125 16.37 5.30 20.32
C PRO A 125 17.84 5.10 19.89
N ASN A 126 18.25 5.80 18.84
CA ASN A 126 19.59 5.69 18.28
C ASN A 126 20.56 6.70 18.92
N PHE A 127 21.86 6.49 18.69
CA PHE A 127 22.94 7.29 19.28
C PHE A 127 23.90 7.86 18.22
N PHE A 128 23.42 8.09 17.00
CA PHE A 128 24.29 8.63 15.92
C PHE A 128 24.82 10.03 16.21
N HIS A 129 24.18 10.76 17.11
CA HIS A 129 24.61 12.07 17.60
C HIS A 129 25.66 12.00 18.72
N LEU A 130 25.88 10.82 19.31
CA LEU A 130 26.87 10.58 20.37
C LEU A 130 27.99 9.65 19.88
N THR A 131 28.45 9.88 18.66
CA THR A 131 29.64 9.16 18.16
C THR A 131 30.90 9.63 18.89
N PRO A 132 31.92 8.80 19.08
CA PRO A 132 33.17 9.20 19.76
C PRO A 132 33.76 10.55 19.29
N PRO A 133 33.90 10.83 17.97
CA PRO A 133 34.39 12.13 17.51
C PRO A 133 33.44 13.30 17.83
N ALA A 134 32.12 13.07 17.95
CA ALA A 134 31.18 14.10 18.38
C ALA A 134 31.39 14.44 19.86
N ILE A 135 31.54 13.41 20.70
CA ILE A 135 31.72 13.56 22.15
C ILE A 135 33.01 14.32 22.46
N GLU A 136 34.11 14.01 21.77
CA GLU A 136 35.38 14.73 21.95
C GLU A 136 35.22 16.24 21.68
N ARG A 137 34.61 16.61 20.55
CA ARG A 137 34.31 18.02 20.21
C ARG A 137 33.38 18.68 21.22
N HIS A 138 32.37 17.97 21.70
CA HIS A 138 31.46 18.49 22.73
C HIS A 138 32.19 18.75 24.04
N CYS A 139 33.04 17.81 24.49
CA CYS A 139 33.84 17.97 25.69
C CYS A 139 34.87 19.10 25.54
N GLU A 140 35.52 19.24 24.39
CA GLU A 140 36.46 20.33 24.12
C GLU A 140 35.80 21.71 24.15
N ALA A 141 34.57 21.84 23.65
CA ALA A 141 33.83 23.09 23.68
C ALA A 141 33.31 23.48 25.07
N LEU A 142 33.24 22.53 26.01
CA LEU A 142 32.75 22.72 27.38
C LEU A 142 33.88 22.86 28.43
N LYS A 143 35.12 22.61 28.03
CA LYS A 143 36.32 22.83 28.86
C LYS A 143 36.68 24.31 28.88
#